data_AF-A0A422PIC1-F1
#
_entry.id   AF-A0A422PIC1-F1
#
_cell.length_a   1.000
_cell.length_b   1.000
_cell.length_c   1.000
_cell.angle_alpha   90.00
_cell.angle_beta   90.00
_cell.angle_gamma   90.00
#
_symmetry.space_group_name_H-M   'P 1'
#
loop_
_entity.id
_entity.type
_entity.pdbx_description
1 polymer ?
#
loop_
_entity_poly.entity_id
_entity_poly.type
_entity_poly.pdbx_seq_one_letter_code
_entity_poly.pdbx_strand_id
1 'polypeptide(L)'
;MLAARGAVAGEGDTVLLLRGHLNLTPLVLRRGALLHCKEGKFRHDDIIGRPLGTRVVGQSNIKDDTARPPSLLVLQNSADLWTQAVPHRTQIIYDTDIAVIIFNLRLGPGCRVAEAGTGSGSLTHSFAKTVAPHGTVYTFDFHKGRCLEARQEFRRNGLPASLVTCNWRDVCSTSCESGVVAGVEDEEIGAAVDPKRGFGLPRHHVDAVFLDVPAPWLAIENVLQVLRPGGMLCTFSPCIEQSQRTAQRLREEPFEFLDIRTVEALTKYFKPSFKRGREEDGRPSRPKLRPALVSKGHSAYLTFARRRLERLPGLDAEDEERNDGSPPSGEEENTAS
;
A
#
# COMPACT_ATOMS: atom_id res chain seq x y z
N MET A 1 -13.57 6.15 2.92
CA MET A 1 -12.53 5.20 3.37
C MET A 1 -12.66 4.73 4.81
N LEU A 2 -12.80 5.64 5.78
CA LEU A 2 -12.82 5.30 7.21
C LEU A 2 -14.24 5.15 7.80
N ALA A 3 -15.27 5.34 6.97
CA ALA A 3 -16.66 5.27 7.40
C ALA A 3 -17.04 3.85 7.87
N ALA A 4 -17.98 3.78 8.81
CA ALA A 4 -18.56 2.51 9.25
C ALA A 4 -19.28 1.79 8.10
N ARG A 5 -19.41 0.45 8.20
CA ARG A 5 -20.16 -0.34 7.21
C ARG A 5 -21.64 0.07 7.20
N GLY A 6 -22.25 0.08 6.02
CA GLY A 6 -23.66 0.44 5.87
C GLY A 6 -23.91 1.96 5.88
N ALA A 7 -22.86 2.76 5.66
CA ALA A 7 -22.99 4.19 5.49
C ALA A 7 -23.93 4.56 4.33
N VAL A 8 -24.61 5.69 4.48
CA VAL A 8 -25.45 6.28 3.43
C VAL A 8 -24.57 7.14 2.53
N ALA A 9 -24.79 7.05 1.22
CA ALA A 9 -24.04 7.82 0.25
C ALA A 9 -24.34 9.33 0.36
N GLY A 10 -23.31 10.14 0.56
CA GLY A 10 -23.37 11.60 0.57
C GLY A 10 -22.94 12.24 -0.76
N GLU A 11 -23.25 13.53 -0.91
CA GLU A 11 -22.62 14.35 -1.94
C GLU A 11 -21.13 14.54 -1.63
N GLY A 12 -20.27 14.45 -2.64
CA GLY A 12 -18.81 14.52 -2.49
C GLY A 12 -18.13 13.19 -2.16
N ASP A 13 -18.88 12.17 -1.75
CA ASP A 13 -18.33 10.85 -1.45
C ASP A 13 -17.75 10.18 -2.71
N THR A 14 -16.58 9.55 -2.56
CA THR A 14 -16.10 8.55 -3.52
C THR A 14 -16.70 7.19 -3.20
N VAL A 15 -17.51 6.66 -4.13
CA VAL A 15 -18.09 5.32 -4.09
C VAL A 15 -17.46 4.42 -5.15
N LEU A 16 -17.60 3.10 -5.01
CA LEU A 16 -17.10 2.13 -5.98
C LEU A 16 -18.26 1.44 -6.69
N LEU A 17 -18.26 1.48 -8.02
CA LEU A 17 -19.28 0.84 -8.83
C LEU A 17 -18.80 -0.56 -9.20
N LEU A 18 -19.49 -1.58 -8.71
CA LEU A 18 -19.25 -2.96 -9.14
C LEU A 18 -20.01 -3.24 -10.43
N ARG A 19 -19.23 -3.42 -11.49
CA ARG A 19 -19.70 -3.74 -12.84
C ARG A 19 -19.48 -5.23 -13.14
N GLY A 20 -19.83 -5.67 -14.34
CA GLY A 20 -19.62 -7.05 -14.77
C GLY A 20 -18.17 -7.52 -14.59
N HIS A 21 -17.96 -8.82 -14.41
CA HIS A 21 -16.65 -9.45 -14.22
C HIS A 21 -15.80 -8.88 -13.07
N LEU A 22 -16.43 -8.36 -12.01
CA LEU A 22 -15.76 -7.77 -10.84
C LEU A 22 -14.92 -6.52 -11.17
N ASN A 23 -15.26 -5.82 -12.25
CA ASN A 23 -14.64 -4.53 -12.56
C ASN A 23 -15.18 -3.46 -11.58
N LEU A 24 -14.28 -2.86 -10.81
CA LEU A 24 -14.58 -1.78 -9.89
C LEU A 24 -14.16 -0.45 -10.52
N THR A 25 -15.08 0.50 -10.58
CA THR A 25 -14.79 1.85 -11.08
C THR A 25 -15.12 2.88 -9.99
N PRO A 26 -14.20 3.78 -9.61
CA PRO A 26 -14.50 4.83 -8.65
C PRO A 26 -15.39 5.92 -9.26
N LEU A 27 -16.31 6.46 -8.46
CA LEU A 27 -17.19 7.57 -8.83
C LEU A 27 -17.26 8.57 -7.68
N VAL A 28 -17.02 9.85 -7.97
CA VAL A 28 -17.28 10.95 -7.03
C VAL A 28 -18.72 11.42 -7.22
N LEU A 29 -19.53 11.34 -6.16
CA LEU A 29 -20.92 11.75 -6.19
C LEU A 29 -21.07 13.27 -6.20
N ARG A 30 -21.96 13.77 -7.04
CA ARG A 30 -22.23 15.20 -7.28
C ARG A 30 -23.70 15.36 -7.63
N ARG A 31 -24.44 16.23 -6.96
CA ARG A 31 -25.87 16.42 -7.28
C ARG A 31 -26.06 16.91 -8.71
N GLY A 32 -27.13 16.43 -9.34
CA GLY A 32 -27.48 16.74 -10.74
C GLY A 32 -26.56 16.12 -11.79
N ALA A 33 -25.48 15.43 -11.40
CA ALA A 33 -24.58 14.79 -12.34
C ALA A 33 -25.13 13.45 -12.86
N LEU A 34 -24.68 13.07 -14.06
CA LEU A 34 -25.08 11.87 -14.77
C LEU A 34 -23.84 11.04 -15.14
N LEU A 35 -23.80 9.80 -14.69
CA LEU A 35 -22.81 8.82 -15.12
C LEU A 35 -23.28 8.18 -16.43
N HIS A 36 -22.46 8.28 -17.46
CA HIS A 36 -22.63 7.54 -18.71
C HIS A 36 -21.64 6.37 -18.76
N CYS A 37 -22.15 5.14 -18.90
CA CYS A 37 -21.30 3.95 -19.01
C CYS A 37 -21.92 2.91 -19.96
N LYS A 38 -21.18 1.82 -20.21
CA LYS A 38 -21.61 0.74 -21.13
C LYS A 38 -22.95 0.13 -20.74
N GLU A 39 -23.21 -0.02 -19.45
CA GLU A 39 -24.43 -0.61 -18.92
C GLU A 39 -25.63 0.33 -19.07
N GLY A 40 -25.43 1.65 -19.02
CA GLY A 40 -26.53 2.62 -19.09
C GLY A 40 -26.15 4.00 -18.58
N LYS A 41 -27.18 4.80 -18.29
CA LYS A 41 -27.07 6.15 -17.74
C LYS A 41 -27.62 6.14 -16.31
N PHE A 42 -26.85 6.66 -15.34
CA PHE A 42 -27.19 6.61 -13.92
C PHE A 42 -27.08 8.00 -13.30
N ARG A 43 -28.18 8.55 -12.78
CA ARG A 43 -28.14 9.86 -12.10
C ARG A 43 -27.48 9.68 -10.73
N HIS A 44 -26.61 10.62 -10.37
CA HIS A 44 -25.98 10.59 -9.05
C HIS A 44 -27.00 10.82 -7.93
N ASP A 45 -28.06 11.59 -8.22
CA ASP A 45 -29.18 11.82 -7.31
C ASP A 45 -29.88 10.51 -6.88
N ASP A 46 -29.86 9.49 -7.74
CA ASP A 46 -30.46 8.17 -7.42
C ASP A 46 -29.56 7.33 -6.51
N ILE A 47 -28.30 7.73 -6.31
CA ILE A 47 -27.33 7.10 -5.42
C ILE A 47 -27.27 7.84 -4.08
N ILE A 48 -27.23 9.18 -4.12
CA ILE A 48 -27.14 10.04 -2.94
C ILE A 48 -28.36 9.81 -2.04
N GLY A 49 -28.12 9.67 -0.74
CA GLY A 49 -29.15 9.38 0.26
C GLY A 49 -29.53 7.90 0.36
N ARG A 50 -28.96 7.01 -0.46
CA ARG A 50 -29.17 5.56 -0.35
C ARG A 50 -28.06 4.87 0.47
N PRO A 51 -28.38 3.77 1.16
CA PRO A 51 -27.37 2.92 1.78
C PRO A 51 -26.38 2.37 0.74
N LEU A 52 -25.09 2.43 1.05
CA LEU A 52 -24.05 1.77 0.25
C LEU A 52 -24.18 0.24 0.37
N GLY A 53 -23.86 -0.47 -0.70
CA GLY A 53 -24.14 -1.90 -0.86
C GLY A 53 -25.48 -2.19 -1.55
N THR A 54 -26.20 -1.16 -2.02
CA THR A 54 -27.47 -1.33 -2.74
C THR A 54 -27.30 -1.23 -4.25
N ARG A 55 -28.24 -1.80 -5.00
CA ARG A 55 -28.31 -1.64 -6.44
C ARG A 55 -29.04 -0.35 -6.80
N VAL A 56 -28.51 0.36 -7.79
CA VAL A 56 -29.17 1.51 -8.42
C VAL A 56 -29.55 1.14 -9.83
N VAL A 57 -30.79 1.45 -10.18
CA VAL A 57 -31.36 1.20 -11.51
C VAL A 57 -31.14 2.46 -12.35
N GLY A 58 -30.66 2.28 -13.58
CA GLY A 58 -30.41 3.37 -14.53
C GLY A 58 -31.31 3.28 -15.75
N GLN A 59 -31.03 4.14 -16.73
CA GLN A 59 -31.70 4.18 -18.02
C GLN A 59 -30.87 3.44 -19.09
N SER A 60 -31.54 2.71 -19.98
CA SER A 60 -30.88 2.05 -21.11
C SER A 60 -30.19 3.06 -22.04
N ASN A 61 -29.08 2.63 -22.64
CA ASN A 61 -28.43 3.37 -23.72
C ASN A 61 -29.20 3.25 -25.04
N ILE A 62 -30.04 2.23 -25.19
CA ILE A 62 -30.91 2.01 -26.34
C ILE A 62 -32.18 2.82 -26.12
N LYS A 63 -32.55 3.61 -27.14
CA LYS A 63 -33.77 4.43 -27.10
C LYS A 63 -35.00 3.50 -26.97
N ASP A 64 -35.90 3.84 -26.06
CA ASP A 64 -37.17 3.14 -25.82
C ASP A 64 -37.07 1.67 -25.33
N ASP A 65 -35.86 1.20 -25.00
CA ASP A 65 -35.64 -0.12 -24.39
C ASP A 65 -35.91 -0.07 -22.88
N THR A 66 -37.06 -0.62 -22.49
CA THR A 66 -37.51 -0.73 -21.09
C THR A 66 -37.60 -2.18 -20.61
N ALA A 67 -37.24 -3.16 -21.45
CA ALA A 67 -37.46 -4.57 -21.17
C ALA A 67 -36.62 -5.07 -19.99
N ARG A 68 -35.39 -4.56 -19.84
CA ARG A 68 -34.54 -4.86 -18.68
C ARG A 68 -33.71 -3.63 -18.30
N PRO A 69 -34.14 -2.85 -17.30
CA PRO A 69 -33.42 -1.65 -16.94
C PRO A 69 -32.04 -2.02 -16.37
N PRO A 70 -30.98 -1.31 -16.78
CA PRO A 70 -29.64 -1.61 -16.30
C PRO A 70 -29.52 -1.32 -14.81
N SER A 71 -28.67 -2.07 -14.11
CA SER A 71 -28.40 -1.83 -12.69
C SER A 71 -26.93 -2.00 -12.35
N LEU A 72 -26.46 -1.18 -11.42
CA LEU A 72 -25.10 -1.24 -10.86
C LEU A 72 -25.19 -1.42 -9.35
N LEU A 73 -24.27 -2.20 -8.78
CA LEU A 73 -24.10 -2.29 -7.33
C LEU A 73 -23.14 -1.18 -6.90
N VAL A 74 -23.60 -0.31 -6.00
CA VAL A 74 -22.79 0.78 -5.46
C VAL A 74 -22.21 0.32 -4.14
N LEU A 75 -20.89 0.25 -4.04
CA LEU A 75 -20.17 -0.20 -2.86
C LEU A 75 -19.53 0.98 -2.14
N GLN A 76 -19.40 0.81 -0.83
CA GLN A 76 -18.61 1.68 0.00
C GLN A 76 -17.13 1.55 -0.36
N ASN A 77 -16.44 2.68 -0.46
CA ASN A 77 -15.00 2.68 -0.70
C ASN A 77 -14.24 2.20 0.56
N SER A 78 -13.33 1.25 0.37
CA SER A 78 -12.43 0.68 1.37
C SER A 78 -11.04 0.48 0.77
N ALA A 79 -10.00 0.43 1.62
CA ALA A 79 -8.61 0.29 1.15
C ALA A 79 -8.41 -0.92 0.22
N ASP A 80 -8.99 -2.06 0.57
CA ASP A 80 -8.94 -3.31 -0.20
C ASP A 80 -9.63 -3.20 -1.56
N LEU A 81 -10.82 -2.60 -1.63
CA LEU A 81 -11.50 -2.39 -2.91
C LEU A 81 -10.86 -1.27 -3.73
N TRP A 82 -10.26 -0.27 -3.08
CA TRP A 82 -9.51 0.80 -3.75
C TRP A 82 -8.28 0.27 -4.46
N THR A 83 -7.52 -0.65 -3.85
CA THR A 83 -6.39 -1.32 -4.51
C THR A 83 -6.79 -1.96 -5.85
N GLN A 84 -8.02 -2.44 -5.98
CA GLN A 84 -8.53 -3.01 -7.24
C GLN A 84 -9.09 -1.96 -8.22
N ALA A 85 -9.40 -0.76 -7.74
CA ALA A 85 -10.10 0.29 -8.50
C ALA A 85 -9.24 1.54 -8.78
N VAL A 86 -8.06 1.62 -8.15
CA VAL A 86 -7.18 2.79 -8.20
C VAL A 86 -6.71 3.07 -9.63
N PRO A 87 -6.76 4.32 -10.10
CA PRO A 87 -6.15 4.68 -11.38
C PRO A 87 -4.64 4.44 -11.34
N HIS A 88 -4.16 3.53 -12.17
CA HIS A 88 -2.73 3.20 -12.22
C HIS A 88 -1.93 4.32 -12.89
N ARG A 89 -1.08 4.97 -12.10
CA ARG A 89 -0.01 5.87 -12.56
C ARG A 89 1.34 5.16 -12.59
N THR A 90 1.45 4.11 -11.78
CA THR A 90 2.62 3.27 -11.59
C THR A 90 2.16 1.82 -11.42
N GLN A 91 3.11 0.89 -11.40
CA GLN A 91 2.86 -0.41 -10.80
C GLN A 91 2.45 -0.21 -9.33
N ILE A 92 1.57 -1.07 -8.82
CA ILE A 92 1.06 -1.00 -7.45
C ILE A 92 1.35 -2.29 -6.69
N ILE A 93 1.30 -2.16 -5.37
CA ILE A 93 1.33 -3.27 -4.41
C ILE A 93 -0.11 -3.73 -4.17
N TYR A 94 -0.32 -5.04 -4.18
CA TYR A 94 -1.62 -5.68 -4.00
C TYR A 94 -1.77 -6.32 -2.61
N ASP A 95 -3.01 -6.68 -2.27
CA ASP A 95 -3.47 -7.12 -0.96
C ASP A 95 -2.56 -8.11 -0.22
N THR A 96 -2.01 -9.12 -0.92
CA THR A 96 -1.14 -10.13 -0.29
C THR A 96 0.16 -9.53 0.22
N ASP A 97 0.85 -8.76 -0.62
CA ASP A 97 2.08 -8.07 -0.22
C ASP A 97 1.77 -7.00 0.82
N ILE A 98 0.68 -6.24 0.65
CA ILE A 98 0.21 -5.25 1.64
C ILE A 98 0.01 -5.90 3.01
N ALA A 99 -0.62 -7.06 3.09
CA ALA A 99 -0.85 -7.77 4.34
C ALA A 99 0.47 -8.20 5.02
N VAL A 100 1.41 -8.73 4.23
CA VAL A 100 2.74 -9.10 4.72
C VAL A 100 3.52 -7.86 5.20
N ILE A 101 3.48 -6.76 4.46
CA ILE A 101 4.12 -5.49 4.82
C ILE A 101 3.55 -4.96 6.13
N ILE A 102 2.23 -4.81 6.24
CA ILE A 102 1.56 -4.26 7.43
C ILE A 102 1.89 -5.10 8.68
N PHE A 103 1.80 -6.43 8.55
CA PHE A 103 2.07 -7.33 9.67
C PHE A 103 3.54 -7.24 10.13
N ASN A 104 4.49 -7.31 9.20
CA ASN A 104 5.91 -7.34 9.55
C ASN A 104 6.47 -5.95 9.95
N LEU A 105 5.85 -4.85 9.49
CA LEU A 105 6.10 -3.51 10.01
C LEU A 105 5.43 -3.25 11.37
N ARG A 106 4.63 -4.20 11.88
CA ARG A 106 3.93 -4.13 13.17
C ARG A 106 3.03 -2.90 13.31
N LEU A 107 2.38 -2.52 12.22
CA LEU A 107 1.52 -1.35 12.20
C LEU A 107 0.20 -1.63 12.93
N GLY A 108 -0.30 -0.62 13.63
CA GLY A 108 -1.60 -0.61 14.26
C GLY A 108 -2.10 0.82 14.50
N PRO A 109 -3.26 0.97 15.15
CA PRO A 109 -3.82 2.28 15.45
C PRO A 109 -2.83 3.15 16.23
N GLY A 110 -2.67 4.41 15.81
CA GLY A 110 -1.74 5.35 16.45
C GLY A 110 -0.32 5.35 15.89
N CYS A 111 0.07 4.35 15.08
CA CYS A 111 1.41 4.32 14.50
C CYS A 111 1.65 5.50 13.53
N ARG A 112 2.87 6.02 13.54
CA ARG A 112 3.40 6.95 12.54
C ARG A 112 4.26 6.17 11.57
N VAL A 113 3.93 6.19 10.29
CA VAL A 113 4.66 5.48 9.24
C VAL A 113 5.14 6.44 8.18
N ALA A 114 6.40 6.28 7.74
CA ALA A 114 6.90 6.93 6.54
C ALA A 114 6.94 5.95 5.37
N GLU A 115 6.46 6.37 4.20
CA GLU A 115 6.41 5.58 2.97
C GLU A 115 7.08 6.38 1.86
N ALA A 116 8.06 5.82 1.16
CA ALA A 116 8.65 6.47 -0.01
C ALA A 116 8.41 5.66 -1.27
N GLY A 117 7.93 6.35 -2.31
CA GLY A 117 7.25 5.76 -3.44
C GLY A 117 5.72 5.83 -3.26
N THR A 118 5.14 7.04 -3.21
CA THR A 118 3.66 7.16 -3.15
C THR A 118 2.99 6.50 -4.35
N GLY A 119 3.52 6.75 -5.56
CA GLY A 119 3.05 6.12 -6.79
C GLY A 119 1.55 6.34 -7.02
N SER A 120 0.80 5.23 -7.08
CA SER A 120 -0.66 5.27 -7.23
C SER A 120 -1.42 5.31 -5.90
N GLY A 121 -0.74 5.22 -4.75
CA GLY A 121 -1.37 5.33 -3.42
C GLY A 121 -2.11 4.09 -2.91
N SER A 122 -1.97 2.93 -3.57
CA SER A 122 -2.61 1.66 -3.13
C SER A 122 -2.24 1.29 -1.68
N LEU A 123 -0.93 1.22 -1.40
CA LEU A 123 -0.41 0.90 -0.06
C LEU A 123 -0.73 2.02 0.94
N THR A 124 -0.58 3.28 0.54
CA THR A 124 -0.89 4.46 1.38
C THR A 124 -2.30 4.39 1.99
N HIS A 125 -3.31 4.01 1.20
CA HIS A 125 -4.69 3.88 1.69
C HIS A 125 -4.83 2.75 2.73
N SER A 126 -4.10 1.65 2.55
CA SER A 126 -4.07 0.53 3.49
C SER A 126 -3.33 0.87 4.79
N PHE A 127 -2.24 1.65 4.71
CA PHE A 127 -1.61 2.23 5.88
C PHE A 127 -2.54 3.19 6.62
N ALA A 128 -3.20 4.10 5.91
CA ALA A 128 -4.11 5.08 6.51
C ALA A 128 -5.23 4.38 7.30
N LYS A 129 -5.83 3.33 6.72
CA LYS A 129 -6.84 2.50 7.41
C LYS A 129 -6.28 1.80 8.65
N THR A 130 -5.04 1.32 8.60
CA THR A 130 -4.40 0.58 9.69
C THR A 130 -4.03 1.47 10.87
N VAL A 131 -3.53 2.69 10.60
CA VAL A 131 -3.02 3.59 11.64
C VAL A 131 -4.08 4.53 12.20
N ALA A 132 -5.21 4.69 11.52
CA ALA A 132 -6.36 5.41 12.02
C ALA A 132 -6.85 4.86 13.39
N PRO A 133 -7.49 5.70 14.23
CA PRO A 133 -7.81 7.10 14.00
C PRO A 133 -6.72 8.09 14.46
N HIS A 134 -5.69 7.62 15.18
CA HIS A 134 -4.73 8.50 15.87
C HIS A 134 -3.31 8.49 15.28
N GLY A 135 -3.06 7.64 14.27
CA GLY A 135 -1.76 7.56 13.60
C GLY A 135 -1.66 8.49 12.40
N THR A 136 -0.51 8.45 11.73
CA THR A 136 -0.24 9.29 10.56
C THR A 136 0.62 8.56 9.54
N VAL A 137 0.27 8.70 8.26
CA VAL A 137 1.06 8.25 7.11
C VAL A 137 1.72 9.45 6.47
N TYR A 138 3.05 9.48 6.50
CA TYR A 138 3.87 10.44 5.76
C TYR A 138 4.35 9.75 4.49
N THR A 139 3.76 10.07 3.34
CA THR A 139 4.16 9.49 2.06
C THR A 139 4.99 10.48 1.23
N PHE A 140 5.94 9.96 0.46
CA PHE A 140 6.92 10.76 -0.28
C PHE A 140 7.00 10.28 -1.74
N ASP A 141 6.90 11.20 -2.70
CA ASP A 141 7.16 10.95 -4.12
C ASP A 141 8.08 12.03 -4.65
N PHE A 142 9.11 11.64 -5.42
CA PHE A 142 10.04 12.57 -6.06
C PHE A 142 9.44 13.24 -7.30
N HIS A 143 8.33 12.70 -7.84
CA HIS A 143 7.67 13.24 -9.02
C HIS A 143 6.53 14.18 -8.63
N LYS A 144 6.70 15.47 -8.93
CA LYS A 144 5.77 16.56 -8.57
C LYS A 144 4.31 16.29 -8.91
N GLY A 145 4.05 15.90 -10.17
CA GLY A 145 2.68 15.63 -10.66
C GLY A 145 1.97 14.54 -9.86
N ARG A 146 2.61 13.38 -9.67
CA ARG A 146 2.06 12.27 -8.88
C ARG A 146 1.82 12.66 -7.42
N CYS A 147 2.71 13.44 -6.82
CA CYS A 147 2.52 13.95 -5.46
C CYS A 147 1.24 14.78 -5.35
N LEU A 148 1.06 15.78 -6.23
CA LEU A 148 -0.13 16.63 -6.23
C LEU A 148 -1.43 15.86 -6.52
N GLU A 149 -1.38 14.92 -7.48
CA GLU A 149 -2.52 14.05 -7.80
C GLU A 149 -2.91 13.15 -6.61
N ALA A 150 -1.93 12.54 -5.95
CA ALA A 150 -2.16 11.70 -4.77
C ALA A 150 -2.80 12.49 -3.62
N ARG A 151 -2.36 13.74 -3.38
CA ARG A 151 -2.97 14.63 -2.37
C ARG A 151 -4.45 14.88 -2.64
N GLN A 152 -4.79 15.18 -3.88
CA GLN A 152 -6.20 15.36 -4.28
C GLN A 152 -7.00 14.06 -4.10
N GLU A 153 -6.41 12.92 -4.44
CA GLU A 153 -7.03 11.61 -4.30
C GLU A 153 -7.31 11.25 -2.84
N PHE A 154 -6.35 11.46 -1.93
CA PHE A 154 -6.53 11.23 -0.49
C PHE A 154 -7.66 12.07 0.08
N ARG A 155 -7.71 13.37 -0.24
CA ARG A 155 -8.81 14.26 0.16
C ARG A 155 -10.15 13.77 -0.37
N ARG A 156 -10.23 13.43 -1.66
CA ARG A 156 -11.46 12.89 -2.28
C ARG A 156 -11.91 11.57 -1.67
N ASN A 157 -10.98 10.75 -1.19
CA ASN A 157 -11.28 9.47 -0.54
C ASN A 157 -11.63 9.62 0.96
N GLY A 158 -11.72 10.86 1.45
CA GLY A 158 -12.05 11.17 2.84
C GLY A 158 -10.93 10.84 3.82
N LEU A 159 -9.67 10.90 3.36
CA LEU A 159 -8.49 10.82 4.22
C LEU A 159 -8.05 12.25 4.57
N PRO A 160 -8.19 12.68 5.83
CA PRO A 160 -7.80 14.02 6.23
C PRO A 160 -6.28 14.18 6.21
N ALA A 161 -5.81 15.42 6.05
CA ALA A 161 -4.38 15.75 6.10
C ALA A 161 -3.71 15.40 7.44
N SER A 162 -4.49 15.31 8.53
CA SER A 162 -4.00 14.83 9.83
C SER A 162 -3.65 13.34 9.84
N LEU A 163 -4.21 12.55 8.91
CA LEU A 163 -3.97 11.12 8.79
C LEU A 163 -2.99 10.79 7.67
N VAL A 164 -3.07 11.48 6.53
CA VAL A 164 -2.19 11.21 5.38
C VAL A 164 -1.68 12.52 4.79
N THR A 165 -0.35 12.62 4.70
CA THR A 165 0.33 13.75 4.05
C THR A 165 1.28 13.23 2.99
N CYS A 166 1.12 13.68 1.74
CA CYS A 166 2.06 13.40 0.66
C CYS A 166 3.00 14.59 0.44
N ASN A 167 4.30 14.33 0.37
CA ASN A 167 5.34 15.33 0.32
C ASN A 167 6.20 15.13 -0.93
N TRP A 168 6.46 16.21 -1.67
CA TRP A 168 7.32 16.18 -2.84
C TRP A 168 8.80 16.24 -2.42
N ARG A 169 9.42 15.06 -2.26
CA ARG A 169 10.81 14.93 -1.80
C ARG A 169 11.54 13.78 -2.47
N ASP A 170 12.85 13.95 -2.64
CA ASP A 170 13.78 12.87 -2.95
C ASP A 170 14.37 12.33 -1.65
N VAL A 171 13.87 11.17 -1.23
CA VAL A 171 14.29 10.51 0.02
C VAL A 171 15.65 9.81 -0.09
N CYS A 172 16.17 9.60 -1.30
CA CYS A 172 17.46 8.94 -1.52
C CYS A 172 18.63 9.94 -1.47
N SER A 173 18.36 11.22 -1.72
CA SER A 173 19.34 12.28 -1.57
C SER A 173 19.54 12.64 -0.09
N THR A 174 20.80 12.73 0.35
CA THR A 174 21.16 13.14 1.71
C THR A 174 20.60 14.53 2.03
N SER A 175 19.89 14.64 3.15
CA SER A 175 19.41 15.93 3.67
C SER A 175 20.50 16.57 4.54
N CYS A 176 20.90 17.81 4.23
CA CYS A 176 21.73 18.64 5.10
C CYS A 176 20.89 19.45 6.12
N GLU A 177 19.56 19.41 6.02
CA GLU A 177 18.67 20.16 6.91
C GLU A 177 18.12 19.27 8.02
N SER A 178 18.34 19.68 9.27
CA SER A 178 17.72 19.11 10.48
C SER A 178 16.60 20.04 10.93
N GLY A 179 15.35 19.71 10.61
CA GLY A 179 14.18 20.53 10.95
C GLY A 179 13.16 20.52 9.81
N VAL A 180 11.88 20.28 10.13
CA VAL A 180 10.92 19.77 9.14
C VAL A 180 9.57 20.37 9.35
N VAL A 181 9.12 21.03 8.29
CA VAL A 181 7.71 21.27 8.06
C VAL A 181 7.15 20.03 7.37
N ALA A 182 6.59 19.10 8.15
CA ALA A 182 5.52 18.26 7.64
C ALA A 182 4.30 19.18 7.55
N GLY A 183 3.65 19.28 6.39
CA GLY A 183 2.55 20.23 6.16
C GLY A 183 2.84 21.32 5.13
N VAL A 184 3.69 21.05 4.14
CA VAL A 184 3.82 21.90 2.96
C VAL A 184 2.49 21.91 2.19
N GLU A 185 1.98 23.10 1.89
CA GLU A 185 0.75 23.31 1.13
C GLU A 185 0.94 23.04 -0.37
N ASP A 186 -0.16 22.83 -1.10
CA ASP A 186 -0.12 22.47 -2.52
C ASP A 186 0.55 23.57 -3.35
N GLU A 187 0.31 24.84 -2.99
CA GLU A 187 0.84 26.02 -3.65
C GLU A 187 2.37 26.12 -3.51
N GLU A 188 2.91 25.77 -2.33
CA GLU A 188 4.36 25.78 -2.09
C GLU A 188 5.05 24.68 -2.93
N ILE A 189 4.46 23.48 -3.01
CA ILE A 189 4.93 22.43 -3.92
C ILE A 189 4.85 22.91 -5.37
N GLY A 190 3.73 23.52 -5.74
CA GLY A 190 3.47 24.07 -7.08
C GLY A 190 4.49 25.10 -7.54
N ALA A 191 4.96 25.96 -6.64
CA ALA A 191 5.95 27.00 -6.94
C ALA A 191 7.40 26.50 -6.94
N ALA A 192 7.72 25.45 -6.18
CA ALA A 192 9.09 24.95 -6.09
C ALA A 192 9.61 24.31 -7.40
N VAL A 193 10.90 24.50 -7.67
CA VAL A 193 11.57 24.04 -8.91
C VAL A 193 12.08 22.61 -8.76
N ASP A 194 12.62 22.25 -7.59
CA ASP A 194 13.22 20.95 -7.30
C ASP A 194 12.59 20.30 -6.06
N PRO A 195 12.56 18.95 -5.97
CA PRO A 195 12.10 18.27 -4.76
C PRO A 195 13.04 18.57 -3.58
N LYS A 196 12.46 18.74 -2.37
CA LYS A 196 13.26 18.80 -1.14
C LYS A 196 13.94 17.44 -0.90
N ARG A 197 15.05 17.40 -0.17
CA ARG A 197 15.82 16.16 0.07
C ARG A 197 15.44 15.45 1.38
N GLY A 198 15.70 14.15 1.46
CA GLY A 198 15.38 13.30 2.61
C GLY A 198 13.89 13.24 2.94
N PHE A 199 13.57 12.65 4.09
CA PHE A 199 12.19 12.56 4.58
C PHE A 199 11.63 13.88 5.09
N GLY A 200 12.49 14.86 5.35
CA GLY A 200 12.11 15.89 6.28
C GLY A 200 12.16 15.29 7.65
N LEU A 201 11.08 14.65 8.13
CA LEU A 201 10.63 14.37 9.52
C LEU A 201 11.63 14.50 10.72
N PRO A 202 11.15 14.93 11.91
CA PRO A 202 11.99 15.01 13.10
C PRO A 202 12.73 13.70 13.39
N ARG A 203 13.84 13.80 14.13
CA ARG A 203 14.58 12.59 14.53
C ARG A 203 13.67 11.66 15.34
N HIS A 204 13.76 10.37 15.07
CA HIS A 204 13.00 9.34 15.78
C HIS A 204 11.47 9.53 15.77
N HIS A 205 10.94 10.14 14.71
CA HIS A 205 9.53 10.52 14.60
C HIS A 205 8.59 9.40 14.15
N VAL A 206 9.07 8.37 13.43
CA VAL A 206 8.20 7.32 12.88
C VAL A 206 8.50 5.96 13.50
N ASP A 207 7.46 5.13 13.60
CA ASP A 207 7.54 3.77 14.15
C ASP A 207 7.96 2.74 13.09
N ALA A 208 7.68 3.07 11.82
CA ALA A 208 8.01 2.23 10.68
C ALA A 208 8.35 3.05 9.43
N VAL A 209 9.19 2.48 8.57
CA VAL A 209 9.50 3.00 7.24
C VAL A 209 9.26 1.92 6.18
N PHE A 210 8.61 2.30 5.09
CA PHE A 210 8.48 1.50 3.89
C PHE A 210 9.12 2.20 2.69
N LEU A 211 9.91 1.46 1.89
CA LEU A 211 10.58 1.97 0.69
C LEU A 211 10.20 1.15 -0.55
N ASP A 212 9.54 1.78 -1.50
CA ASP A 212 9.34 1.30 -2.88
C ASP A 212 9.95 2.32 -3.84
N VAL A 213 11.28 2.30 -3.89
CA VAL A 213 12.11 3.19 -4.72
C VAL A 213 13.17 2.35 -5.45
N PRO A 214 13.73 2.83 -6.58
CA PRO A 214 14.68 2.03 -7.39
C PRO A 214 15.99 1.66 -6.67
N ALA A 215 16.43 2.50 -5.73
CA ALA A 215 17.70 2.36 -5.01
C ALA A 215 17.51 2.59 -3.49
N PRO A 216 16.81 1.70 -2.78
CA PRO A 216 16.45 1.91 -1.38
C PRO A 216 17.66 1.95 -0.44
N TRP A 217 18.79 1.34 -0.82
CA TRP A 217 20.06 1.41 -0.08
C TRP A 217 20.59 2.85 0.07
N LEU A 218 20.26 3.76 -0.86
CA LEU A 218 20.66 5.17 -0.74
C LEU A 218 19.88 5.93 0.33
N ALA A 219 18.67 5.48 0.68
CA ALA A 219 17.83 6.15 1.66
C ALA A 219 18.14 5.74 3.11
N ILE A 220 18.99 4.73 3.36
CA ILE A 220 19.18 4.12 4.68
C ILE A 220 19.66 5.13 5.74
N GLU A 221 20.52 6.09 5.37
CA GLU A 221 20.95 7.15 6.29
C GLU A 221 19.78 8.07 6.71
N ASN A 222 18.95 8.45 5.74
CA ASN A 222 17.75 9.23 5.99
C ASN A 222 16.72 8.42 6.81
N VAL A 223 16.66 7.09 6.63
CA VAL A 223 15.84 6.20 7.47
C VAL A 223 16.33 6.22 8.92
N LEU A 224 17.64 6.12 9.16
CA LEU A 224 18.22 6.18 10.50
C LEU A 224 17.93 7.50 11.21
N GLN A 225 17.84 8.60 10.48
CA GLN A 225 17.43 9.88 11.08
C GLN A 225 16.00 9.78 11.66
N VAL A 226 15.04 9.26 10.91
CA VAL A 226 13.60 9.37 11.26
C VAL A 226 13.04 8.18 12.04
N LEU A 227 13.63 6.99 11.95
CA LEU A 227 12.95 5.71 12.27
C LEU A 227 12.78 5.33 13.75
N ARG A 228 13.15 6.05 14.81
CA ARG A 228 13.08 5.57 16.23
C ARG A 228 13.78 4.22 16.55
N PRO A 229 14.56 4.12 17.64
CA PRO A 229 15.13 2.83 18.05
C PRO A 229 14.03 1.75 18.22
N GLY A 230 14.29 0.54 17.72
CA GLY A 230 13.30 -0.55 17.71
C GLY A 230 12.23 -0.49 16.62
N GLY A 231 12.20 0.56 15.79
CA GLY A 231 11.29 0.68 14.65
C GLY A 231 11.58 -0.34 13.54
N MET A 232 10.60 -0.55 12.65
CA MET A 232 10.70 -1.53 11.55
C MET A 232 10.91 -0.84 10.19
N LEU A 233 11.84 -1.38 9.39
CA LEU A 233 12.03 -1.03 7.99
C LEU A 233 11.53 -2.17 7.09
N CYS A 234 10.91 -1.83 5.97
CA CYS A 234 10.62 -2.73 4.88
C CYS A 234 11.02 -2.09 3.54
N THR A 235 11.70 -2.82 2.68
CA THR A 235 11.97 -2.41 1.29
C THR A 235 11.32 -3.38 0.32
N PHE A 236 10.68 -2.86 -0.72
CA PHE A 236 10.07 -3.61 -1.81
C PHE A 236 10.99 -3.53 -3.04
N SER A 237 11.42 -4.67 -3.57
CA SER A 237 12.36 -4.71 -4.70
C SER A 237 12.03 -5.83 -5.69
N PRO A 238 11.76 -5.52 -6.97
CA PRO A 238 11.45 -6.54 -7.97
C PRO A 238 12.67 -7.39 -8.37
N CYS A 239 13.89 -6.87 -8.23
CA CYS A 239 15.10 -7.59 -8.58
C CYS A 239 15.82 -8.06 -7.31
N ILE A 240 16.37 -9.28 -7.35
CA ILE A 240 17.08 -9.85 -6.19
C ILE A 240 18.35 -9.07 -5.86
N GLU A 241 19.01 -8.50 -6.86
CA GLU A 241 20.23 -7.70 -6.73
C GLU A 241 19.97 -6.39 -5.95
N GLN A 242 18.76 -5.83 -6.09
CA GLN A 242 18.36 -4.67 -5.30
C GLN A 242 18.20 -5.05 -3.82
N SER A 243 17.63 -6.23 -3.53
CA SER A 243 17.53 -6.77 -2.18
C SER A 243 18.89 -7.08 -1.58
N GLN A 244 19.81 -7.65 -2.37
CA GLN A 244 21.19 -7.93 -1.96
C GLN A 244 21.93 -6.66 -1.56
N ARG A 245 21.89 -5.61 -2.39
CA ARG A 245 22.51 -4.31 -2.08
C ARG A 245 21.93 -3.68 -0.82
N THR A 246 20.61 -3.79 -0.65
CA THR A 246 19.94 -3.29 0.56
C THR A 246 20.37 -4.06 1.80
N ALA A 247 20.36 -5.40 1.74
CA ALA A 247 20.79 -6.23 2.85
C ALA A 247 22.27 -6.00 3.21
N GLN A 248 23.13 -5.80 2.22
CA GLN A 248 24.53 -5.41 2.43
C GLN A 248 24.62 -4.07 3.14
N ARG A 249 23.93 -3.04 2.64
CA ARG A 249 23.92 -1.70 3.25
C ARG A 249 23.43 -1.69 4.70
N LEU A 250 22.45 -2.55 5.02
CA LEU A 250 21.91 -2.70 6.38
C LEU A 250 22.86 -3.43 7.33
N ARG A 251 23.82 -4.21 6.80
CA ARG A 251 24.86 -4.92 7.56
C ARG A 251 26.16 -4.14 7.65
N GLU A 252 26.24 -2.92 7.14
CA GLU A 252 27.44 -2.10 7.31
C GLU A 252 27.56 -1.57 8.74
N GLU A 253 28.79 -1.35 9.18
CA GLU A 253 29.07 -0.68 10.45
C GLU A 253 28.40 0.71 10.50
N PRO A 254 27.83 1.11 11.65
CA PRO A 254 27.97 0.49 12.98
C PRO A 254 26.86 -0.53 13.33
N PHE A 255 26.32 -1.27 12.35
CA PHE A 255 25.31 -2.34 12.54
C PHE A 255 24.04 -1.84 13.23
N GLU A 256 23.45 -0.78 12.68
CA GLU A 256 22.25 -0.11 13.18
C GLU A 256 20.96 -0.93 12.97
N PHE A 257 21.02 -2.04 12.24
CA PHE A 257 19.88 -2.88 11.93
C PHE A 257 20.13 -4.34 12.33
N LEU A 258 19.08 -4.97 12.85
CA LEU A 258 19.03 -6.37 13.28
C LEU A 258 17.89 -7.10 12.55
N ASP A 259 17.84 -8.43 12.67
CA ASP A 259 16.72 -9.25 12.15
C ASP A 259 16.45 -8.98 10.65
N ILE A 260 17.54 -8.90 9.87
CA ILE A 260 17.48 -8.63 8.43
C ILE A 260 17.03 -9.91 7.73
N ARG A 261 15.84 -9.88 7.14
CA ARG A 261 15.26 -11.03 6.45
C ARG A 261 14.52 -10.62 5.19
N THR A 262 14.62 -11.45 4.16
CA THR A 262 13.93 -11.23 2.88
C THR A 262 12.91 -12.33 2.66
N VAL A 263 11.70 -11.95 2.26
CA VAL A 263 10.59 -12.88 1.97
C VAL A 263 9.90 -12.52 0.66
N GLU A 264 9.19 -13.48 0.08
CA GLU A 264 8.28 -13.28 -1.05
C GLU A 264 6.92 -13.89 -0.69
N ALA A 265 5.82 -13.27 -1.12
CA ALA A 265 4.47 -13.75 -0.86
C ALA A 265 3.73 -14.09 -2.17
N LEU A 266 3.41 -15.37 -2.38
CA LEU A 266 2.75 -15.85 -3.59
C LEU A 266 1.25 -16.12 -3.36
N THR A 267 0.41 -15.60 -4.25
CA THR A 267 -1.05 -15.77 -4.18
C THR A 267 -1.57 -16.73 -5.23
N LYS A 268 -2.31 -17.75 -4.82
CA LYS A 268 -2.99 -18.69 -5.71
C LYS A 268 -4.50 -18.62 -5.54
N TYR A 269 -5.20 -18.15 -6.57
CA TYR A 269 -6.66 -18.06 -6.58
C TYR A 269 -7.28 -19.39 -6.98
N PHE A 270 -8.40 -19.76 -6.35
CA PHE A 270 -9.20 -20.93 -6.70
C PHE A 270 -10.62 -20.50 -7.09
N LYS A 271 -11.06 -20.91 -8.28
CA LYS A 271 -12.42 -20.66 -8.78
C LYS A 271 -13.34 -21.82 -8.40
N PRO A 272 -14.44 -21.57 -7.66
CA PRO A 272 -15.46 -22.58 -7.44
C PRO A 272 -16.25 -22.82 -8.73
N SER A 273 -16.41 -24.10 -9.08
CA SER A 273 -17.25 -24.57 -10.16
C SER A 273 -18.46 -25.28 -9.56
N PHE A 274 -19.63 -24.66 -9.76
CA PHE A 274 -20.92 -25.21 -9.39
C PHE A 274 -21.48 -25.93 -10.63
N LYS A 275 -21.40 -27.26 -10.66
CA LYS A 275 -22.16 -28.06 -11.63
C LYS A 275 -23.56 -28.25 -11.06
N ARG A 276 -24.60 -27.99 -11.85
CA ARG A 276 -25.94 -28.53 -11.54
C ARG A 276 -25.81 -30.06 -11.50
N GLY A 277 -26.26 -30.68 -10.42
CA GLY A 277 -26.33 -32.15 -10.35
C GLY A 277 -27.16 -32.69 -11.52
N ARG A 278 -26.73 -33.80 -12.12
CA ARG A 278 -27.67 -34.60 -12.92
C ARG A 278 -28.62 -35.25 -11.92
N GLU A 279 -29.92 -35.15 -12.19
CA GLU A 279 -30.98 -35.67 -11.31
C GLU A 279 -30.89 -37.20 -11.10
N GLU A 280 -30.11 -37.91 -11.91
CA GLU A 280 -30.10 -39.38 -12.00
C GLU A 280 -29.46 -40.13 -10.81
N ASP A 281 -28.61 -39.50 -9.97
CA ASP A 281 -27.80 -40.24 -8.97
C ASP A 281 -28.14 -39.95 -7.50
N GLY A 282 -29.11 -39.08 -7.19
CA GLY A 282 -29.52 -38.75 -5.81
C GLY A 282 -28.43 -38.15 -4.89
N ARG A 283 -27.20 -37.93 -5.40
CA ARG A 283 -26.08 -37.39 -4.64
C ARG A 283 -26.00 -35.87 -4.80
N PRO A 284 -25.88 -35.10 -3.70
CA PRO A 284 -25.71 -33.65 -3.79
C PRO A 284 -24.41 -33.30 -4.52
N SER A 285 -24.50 -32.43 -5.52
CA SER A 285 -23.34 -31.96 -6.28
C SER A 285 -22.40 -31.14 -5.39
N ARG A 286 -21.20 -31.65 -5.10
CA ARG A 286 -20.17 -30.89 -4.38
C ARG A 286 -19.50 -29.87 -5.32
N PRO A 287 -19.27 -28.62 -4.87
CA PRO A 287 -18.53 -27.65 -5.66
C PRO A 287 -17.09 -28.13 -5.87
N LYS A 288 -16.58 -27.99 -7.09
CA LYS A 288 -15.18 -28.28 -7.42
C LYS A 288 -14.38 -26.98 -7.41
N LEU A 289 -13.30 -26.91 -6.64
CA LEU A 289 -12.36 -25.79 -6.69
C LEU A 289 -11.26 -26.12 -7.72
N ARG A 290 -11.01 -25.20 -8.64
CA ARG A 290 -9.89 -25.30 -9.59
C ARG A 290 -9.01 -24.07 -9.46
N PRO A 291 -7.68 -24.20 -9.58
CA PRO A 291 -6.82 -23.03 -9.70
C PRO A 291 -7.34 -22.11 -10.81
N ALA A 292 -7.43 -20.83 -10.53
CA ALA A 292 -7.72 -19.84 -11.56
C ALA A 292 -6.54 -19.81 -12.55
N LEU A 293 -6.83 -19.65 -13.85
CA LEU A 293 -5.80 -19.57 -14.89
C LEU A 293 -4.90 -18.33 -14.77
N VAL A 294 -5.30 -17.35 -13.95
CA VAL A 294 -4.53 -16.15 -13.65
C VAL A 294 -3.81 -16.36 -12.32
N SER A 295 -2.58 -16.89 -12.36
CA SER A 295 -1.64 -16.71 -11.25
C SER A 295 -0.90 -15.40 -11.48
N LYS A 296 -0.90 -14.51 -10.48
CA LYS A 296 0.06 -13.39 -10.48
C LYS A 296 1.45 -14.01 -10.30
N GLY A 297 2.40 -13.65 -11.18
CA GLY A 297 3.79 -14.09 -11.06
C GLY A 297 4.50 -13.38 -9.89
N HIS A 298 5.82 -13.35 -9.94
CA HIS A 298 6.65 -12.59 -8.99
C HIS A 298 6.22 -11.11 -8.97
N SER A 299 5.95 -10.58 -7.77
CA SER A 299 5.72 -9.15 -7.55
C SER A 299 7.03 -8.48 -7.12
N ALA A 300 7.55 -8.85 -5.97
CA ALA A 300 8.82 -8.38 -5.42
C ALA A 300 9.31 -9.23 -4.26
N TYR A 301 10.57 -9.01 -3.91
CA TYR A 301 11.16 -9.38 -2.64
C TYR A 301 10.90 -8.28 -1.61
N LEU A 302 10.53 -8.68 -0.40
CA LEU A 302 10.31 -7.81 0.75
C LEU A 302 11.44 -8.04 1.76
N THR A 303 12.34 -7.06 1.90
CA THR A 303 13.41 -7.11 2.90
C THR A 303 13.01 -6.30 4.13
N PHE A 304 12.90 -6.98 5.26
CA PHE A 304 12.59 -6.41 6.56
C PHE A 304 13.85 -6.29 7.41
N ALA A 305 13.90 -5.25 8.23
CA ALA A 305 14.93 -5.09 9.26
C ALA A 305 14.38 -4.32 10.45
N ARG A 306 14.93 -4.56 11.64
CA ARG A 306 14.60 -3.81 12.85
C ARG A 306 15.73 -2.87 13.18
N ARG A 307 15.42 -1.59 13.44
CA ARG A 307 16.41 -0.65 13.95
C ARG A 307 16.86 -1.07 15.36
N ARG A 308 18.16 -1.13 15.59
CA ARG A 308 18.77 -1.47 16.88
C ARG A 308 18.35 -0.44 17.94
N LEU A 309 18.32 -0.88 19.19
CA LEU A 309 18.21 0.03 20.33
C LEU A 309 19.55 0.76 20.55
N GLU A 310 19.54 1.84 21.31
CA GLU A 310 20.78 2.48 21.74
C GLU A 310 21.67 1.45 22.46
N ARG A 311 22.95 1.41 22.09
CA ARG A 311 23.91 0.51 22.72
C ARG A 311 24.09 0.90 24.18
N LEU A 312 24.01 -0.09 25.06
CA LEU A 312 24.27 0.09 26.49
C LEU A 312 25.74 -0.24 26.77
N PRO A 313 26.53 0.71 27.31
CA PRO A 313 27.93 0.46 27.65
C PRO A 313 28.06 -0.75 28.59
N GLY A 314 28.87 -1.74 28.20
CA GLY A 314 29.18 -2.93 29.00
C GLY A 314 28.40 -4.20 28.66
N LEU A 315 27.25 -4.12 27.97
CA LEU A 315 26.50 -5.30 27.49
C LEU A 315 26.82 -5.62 26.02
N ASP A 316 27.02 -4.59 25.18
CA ASP A 316 27.24 -4.77 23.74
C ASP A 316 28.70 -5.09 23.36
N ALA A 317 29.65 -5.05 24.31
CA ALA A 317 31.06 -5.34 24.04
C ALA A 317 31.34 -6.83 23.76
N GLU A 318 30.42 -7.72 24.15
CA GLU A 318 30.54 -9.17 23.94
C GLU A 318 29.85 -9.65 22.64
N ASP A 319 29.05 -8.80 21.99
CA ASP A 319 28.18 -9.17 20.86
C ASP A 319 28.80 -8.91 19.47
N GLU A 320 30.04 -8.44 19.39
CA GLU A 320 30.68 -8.08 18.10
C GLU A 320 31.04 -9.30 17.21
N GLU A 321 30.94 -10.54 17.71
CA GLU A 321 31.44 -11.73 16.99
C GLU A 321 30.39 -12.68 16.38
N ARG A 322 29.07 -12.52 16.59
CA ARG A 322 28.11 -13.64 16.32
C ARG A 322 27.09 -13.45 15.19
N ASN A 323 27.34 -12.57 14.23
CA ASN A 323 26.35 -12.29 13.17
C ASN A 323 26.72 -12.81 11.77
N ASP A 324 27.70 -13.70 11.64
CA ASP A 324 27.85 -14.49 10.42
C ASP A 324 27.02 -15.77 10.54
N GLY A 325 25.93 -15.85 9.78
CA GLY A 325 25.15 -17.09 9.61
C GLY A 325 25.89 -18.16 8.80
N SER A 326 27.23 -18.16 8.82
CA SER A 326 28.08 -19.15 8.16
C SER A 326 28.37 -20.25 9.18
N PRO A 327 28.18 -21.55 8.86
CA PRO A 327 28.80 -22.57 9.68
C PRO A 327 30.31 -22.34 9.66
N PRO A 328 31.04 -22.58 10.76
CA PRO A 328 32.50 -22.51 10.75
C PRO A 328 32.97 -23.41 9.61
N SER A 329 33.73 -22.85 8.67
CA SER A 329 34.42 -23.63 7.66
C SER A 329 35.35 -24.58 8.41
N GLY A 330 34.92 -25.82 8.56
CA GLY A 330 35.80 -26.89 9.00
C GLY A 330 36.94 -26.95 8.01
N GLU A 331 38.14 -26.66 8.49
CA GLU A 331 39.38 -26.97 7.79
C GLU A 331 39.34 -28.47 7.47
N GLU A 332 39.12 -28.83 6.20
CA GLU A 332 39.52 -30.14 5.72
C GLU A 332 41.05 -30.17 5.77
N GLU A 333 41.58 -30.61 6.91
CA GLU A 333 42.93 -31.13 7.02
C GLU A 333 43.05 -32.31 6.05
N ASN A 334 43.51 -31.98 4.85
CA ASN A 334 43.91 -32.96 3.85
C ASN A 334 45.25 -33.55 4.29
N THR A 335 45.24 -34.41 5.31
CA THR A 335 46.39 -35.23 5.63
C THR A 335 46.45 -36.39 4.64
N ALA A 336 47.32 -36.23 3.65
CA ALA A 336 47.82 -37.32 2.83
C ALA A 336 48.43 -38.41 3.72
N SER A 337 47.99 -39.65 3.53
CA SER A 337 48.70 -40.90 3.84
C SER A 337 48.11 -42.03 3.01
#